data_AF-A0A4R6G4C1-F1
#
_entry.id   AF-A0A4R6G4C1-F1
#
_cell.length_a   1.000
_cell.length_b   1.000
_cell.length_c   1.000
_cell.angle_alpha   90.00
_cell.angle_beta   90.00
_cell.angle_gamma   90.00
#
_symmetry.space_group_name_H-M   'P 1'
#
loop_
_entity.id
_entity.type
_entity.pdbx_description
1 polymer ?
#
loop_
_entity_poly.entity_id
_entity_poly.type
_entity_poly.pdbx_seq_one_letter_code
_entity_poly.pdbx_strand_id
1 'polypeptide(L)'
;MEIIKIKKDVMQVVKIKILILILLSLTSMDAITQNLIPTNNSGSYIMDSKFPQNNNNEDPIVIMGKVRDLESGKSIPFAKIIYLCSRMKVNDKGEFKFIGQINDFKKKLSRCLSNGLQSYKNRVF
;
A
#
# COMPACT_ATOMS: atom_id res chain seq x y z
N MET A 1 -55.29 -31.55 -17.89
CA MET A 1 -54.26 -30.61 -18.40
C MET A 1 -53.70 -29.68 -17.30
N GLU A 2 -54.33 -29.58 -16.13
CA GLU A 2 -53.90 -28.67 -15.04
C GLU A 2 -52.70 -29.19 -14.21
N ILE A 3 -52.58 -30.50 -13.98
CA ILE A 3 -51.50 -31.11 -13.17
C ILE A 3 -50.10 -30.84 -13.77
N ILE A 4 -50.00 -30.81 -15.10
CA ILE A 4 -48.74 -30.56 -15.82
C ILE A 4 -48.31 -29.10 -15.64
N LYS A 5 -49.27 -28.17 -15.57
CA LYS A 5 -49.03 -26.74 -15.37
C LYS A 5 -48.51 -26.46 -13.96
N ILE A 6 -49.13 -27.08 -12.94
CA ILE A 6 -48.69 -26.99 -11.53
C ILE A 6 -47.26 -27.50 -11.36
N LYS A 7 -46.90 -28.64 -11.97
CA LYS A 7 -45.51 -29.16 -11.91
C LYS A 7 -44.50 -28.20 -12.55
N LYS A 8 -44.88 -27.51 -13.63
CA LYS A 8 -44.02 -26.56 -14.34
C LYS A 8 -43.80 -25.28 -13.54
N ASP A 9 -44.85 -24.77 -12.90
CA ASP A 9 -44.81 -23.58 -12.06
C ASP A 9 -43.98 -23.81 -10.78
N VAL A 10 -44.16 -24.98 -10.13
CA VAL A 10 -43.34 -25.38 -8.97
C VAL A 10 -41.86 -25.51 -9.36
N MET A 11 -41.56 -26.10 -10.51
CA MET A 11 -40.20 -26.25 -11.00
C MET A 11 -39.55 -24.90 -11.35
N GLN A 12 -40.31 -23.91 -11.81
CA GLN A 12 -39.81 -22.55 -12.03
C GLN A 12 -39.50 -21.83 -10.72
N VAL A 13 -40.35 -21.95 -9.70
CA VAL A 13 -40.11 -21.34 -8.38
C VAL A 13 -38.85 -21.90 -7.72
N VAL A 14 -38.60 -23.21 -7.84
CA VAL A 14 -37.37 -23.83 -7.30
C VAL A 14 -36.11 -23.30 -8.00
N LYS A 15 -36.14 -23.15 -9.33
CA LYS A 15 -35.01 -22.59 -10.10
C LYS A 15 -34.69 -21.15 -9.70
N ILE A 16 -35.71 -20.32 -9.49
CA ILE A 16 -35.53 -18.92 -9.06
C ILE A 16 -34.92 -18.87 -7.66
N LYS A 17 -35.36 -19.72 -6.73
CA LYS A 17 -34.79 -19.79 -5.37
C LYS A 17 -33.31 -20.22 -5.38
N ILE A 18 -32.95 -21.19 -6.21
CA ILE A 18 -31.55 -21.62 -6.37
C ILE A 18 -30.69 -20.48 -6.95
N LEU A 19 -31.21 -19.76 -7.95
CA LEU A 19 -30.50 -18.63 -8.55
C LEU A 19 -30.24 -17.50 -7.54
N ILE A 20 -31.21 -17.17 -6.70
CA ILE A 20 -31.07 -16.17 -5.63
C ILE A 20 -30.03 -16.62 -4.60
N LEU A 21 -30.02 -17.90 -4.22
CA LEU A 21 -29.05 -18.45 -3.28
C LEU A 21 -27.61 -18.34 -3.82
N ILE A 22 -27.41 -18.64 -5.11
CA ILE A 22 -26.12 -18.48 -5.79
C ILE A 22 -25.71 -17.01 -5.84
N LEU A 23 -26.64 -16.10 -6.16
CA LEU A 23 -26.36 -14.66 -6.18
C LEU A 23 -25.91 -14.14 -4.81
N LEU A 24 -26.56 -14.58 -3.72
CA LEU A 24 -26.19 -14.22 -2.36
C LEU A 24 -24.80 -14.74 -1.98
N SER A 25 -24.46 -15.98 -2.37
CA SER A 25 -23.11 -16.54 -2.12
C SER A 25 -21.97 -15.84 -2.88
N LEU A 26 -22.29 -15.12 -3.97
CA LEU A 26 -21.29 -14.35 -4.72
C LEU A 26 -21.02 -12.97 -4.10
N THR A 27 -21.85 -12.51 -3.15
CA THR A 27 -21.69 -11.19 -2.51
C THR A 27 -20.88 -11.23 -1.21
N SER A 28 -20.53 -12.40 -0.68
CA SER A 28 -19.70 -12.54 0.53
C SER A 28 -18.20 -12.54 0.21
N MET A 29 -17.76 -11.59 -0.61
CA MET A 29 -16.34 -11.28 -0.74
C MET A 29 -16.04 -10.17 0.27
N ASP A 30 -15.99 -10.56 1.55
CA ASP A 30 -15.58 -9.66 2.61
C ASP A 30 -14.16 -9.18 2.33
N ALA A 31 -14.03 -7.86 2.25
CA ALA A 31 -12.77 -7.17 2.25
C ALA A 31 -12.05 -7.48 3.57
N ILE A 32 -11.25 -8.54 3.56
CA ILE A 32 -10.23 -8.80 4.57
C ILE A 32 -9.19 -7.68 4.42
N THR A 33 -9.50 -6.53 5.00
CA THR A 33 -8.54 -5.50 5.34
C THR A 33 -7.82 -5.96 6.60
N GLN A 34 -7.11 -7.08 6.49
CA GLN A 34 -6.02 -7.34 7.42
C GLN A 34 -5.08 -6.16 7.27
N ASN A 35 -4.79 -5.52 8.41
CA ASN A 35 -3.71 -4.56 8.56
C ASN A 35 -2.44 -5.16 7.93
N LEU A 36 -2.21 -4.85 6.66
CA LEU A 36 -0.98 -5.14 5.96
C LEU A 36 0.07 -4.28 6.63
N ILE A 37 0.68 -4.82 7.68
CA ILE A 37 2.08 -4.51 7.96
C ILE A 37 2.79 -4.83 6.64
N PRO A 38 3.47 -3.88 6.00
CA PRO A 38 4.14 -4.14 4.73
C PRO A 38 5.29 -5.11 4.99
N THR A 39 5.01 -6.41 4.94
CA THR A 39 5.98 -7.49 5.12
C THR A 39 6.54 -7.99 3.80
N ASN A 40 6.02 -7.51 2.67
CA ASN A 40 6.48 -7.90 1.34
C ASN A 40 6.75 -6.68 0.45
N ASN A 41 7.79 -5.90 0.79
CA ASN A 41 8.40 -4.99 -0.18
C ASN A 41 9.28 -5.84 -1.11
N SER A 42 8.66 -6.51 -2.08
CA SER A 42 9.34 -7.03 -3.27
C SER A 42 9.77 -5.91 -4.23
N GLY A 43 9.35 -4.67 -3.97
CA GLY A 43 9.86 -3.49 -4.67
C GLY A 43 11.32 -3.24 -4.33
N SER A 44 12.22 -3.42 -5.30
CA SER A 44 13.59 -2.93 -5.22
C SER A 44 13.60 -1.40 -5.39
N TYR A 45 14.37 -0.71 -4.56
CA TYR A 45 14.60 0.73 -4.70
C TYR A 45 15.97 0.90 -5.36
N ILE A 46 16.01 1.48 -6.56
CA ILE A 46 17.26 1.94 -7.16
C ILE A 46 17.45 3.38 -6.69
N MET A 47 18.37 3.58 -5.74
CA MET A 47 18.82 4.91 -5.32
C MET A 47 19.94 5.36 -6.24
N ASP A 48 19.63 6.28 -7.16
CA ASP A 48 20.63 6.92 -8.01
C ASP A 48 21.02 8.26 -7.36
N SER A 49 22.09 8.24 -6.54
CA SER A 49 22.54 9.41 -5.80
C SER A 49 23.61 10.16 -6.59
N LYS A 50 23.23 11.25 -7.25
CA LYS A 50 24.18 12.22 -7.78
C LYS A 50 24.56 13.19 -6.67
N PHE A 51 25.61 12.88 -5.93
CA PHE A 51 26.22 13.84 -5.00
C PHE A 51 27.22 14.72 -5.77
N PRO A 52 27.03 16.06 -5.81
CA PRO A 52 28.14 16.94 -6.15
C PRO A 52 29.22 16.80 -5.06
N GLN A 53 30.46 16.55 -5.45
CA GLN A 53 31.62 16.43 -4.54
C GLN A 53 32.02 17.79 -3.95
N ASN A 54 31.15 18.45 -3.18
CA ASN A 54 31.52 19.70 -2.52
C ASN A 54 31.55 19.50 -0.99
N ASN A 55 32.72 19.76 -0.41
CA ASN A 55 33.12 19.43 0.97
C ASN A 55 32.47 20.32 2.05
N ASN A 56 31.34 20.97 1.77
CA ASN A 56 30.69 21.85 2.73
C ASN A 56 29.44 21.17 3.30
N ASN A 57 29.45 20.95 4.63
CA ASN A 57 28.36 20.36 5.42
C ASN A 57 27.03 21.16 5.40
N GLU A 58 26.89 22.14 4.51
CA GLU A 58 25.75 23.05 4.40
C GLU A 58 24.89 22.76 3.17
N ASP A 59 25.36 21.96 2.22
CA ASP A 59 24.61 21.70 1.00
C ASP A 59 23.36 20.84 1.29
N PRO A 60 22.19 21.22 0.75
CA PRO A 60 20.96 20.48 0.97
C PRO A 60 21.05 19.10 0.31
N ILE A 61 20.73 18.06 1.08
CA ILE A 61 20.50 16.74 0.54
C ILE A 61 19.16 16.75 -0.19
N VAL A 62 19.21 16.33 -1.45
CA VAL A 62 18.02 16.11 -2.27
C VAL A 62 17.90 14.61 -2.53
N ILE A 63 16.78 14.03 -2.08
CA ILE A 63 16.41 12.65 -2.40
C ILE A 63 15.23 12.71 -3.33
N MET A 64 15.36 12.12 -4.50
CA MET A 64 14.30 12.05 -5.50
C MET A 64 14.18 10.64 -6.04
N GLY A 65 13.00 10.30 -6.52
CA GLY A 65 12.76 8.98 -7.09
C GLY A 65 11.37 8.84 -7.66
N LYS A 66 11.08 7.64 -8.16
CA LYS A 66 9.80 7.29 -8.78
C LYS A 66 9.33 5.94 -8.27
N VAL A 67 8.09 5.87 -7.82
CA VAL A 67 7.42 4.65 -7.36
C VAL A 67 6.78 3.98 -8.57
N ARG A 68 7.14 2.71 -8.79
CA ARG A 68 6.64 1.90 -9.89
C ARG A 68 6.15 0.56 -9.37
N ASP A 69 5.12 0.04 -10.02
CA ASP A 69 4.70 -1.34 -9.89
C ASP A 69 5.74 -2.26 -10.54
N LEU A 70 6.13 -3.33 -9.86
CA LEU A 70 7.25 -4.18 -10.28
C LEU A 70 6.92 -4.97 -11.54
N GLU A 71 5.71 -5.53 -11.61
CA GLU A 71 5.29 -6.43 -12.69
C GLU A 71 4.99 -5.64 -13.97
N SER A 72 4.26 -4.54 -13.86
CA SER A 72 3.84 -3.74 -15.01
C SER A 72 4.84 -2.65 -15.39
N GLY A 73 5.81 -2.33 -14.52
CA GLY A 73 6.72 -1.20 -14.68
C GLY A 73 6.04 0.18 -14.63
N LYS A 74 4.71 0.22 -14.46
CA LYS A 74 3.91 1.45 -14.49
C LYS A 74 4.14 2.26 -13.22
N SER A 75 4.10 3.58 -13.36
CA SER A 75 4.25 4.47 -12.21
C SER A 75 3.00 4.44 -11.36
N ILE A 76 3.15 4.38 -10.04
CA ILE A 76 2.02 4.35 -9.11
C ILE A 76 1.74 5.78 -8.65
N PRO A 77 0.66 6.43 -9.13
CA PRO A 77 0.32 7.77 -8.72
C PRO A 77 -0.16 7.79 -7.27
N PHE A 78 0.08 8.90 -6.56
CA PHE A 78 -0.49 9.16 -5.24
C PHE A 78 -0.18 8.13 -4.13
N ALA A 79 0.78 7.22 -4.35
CA ALA A 79 1.27 6.31 -3.33
C ALA A 79 1.77 7.07 -2.08
N LYS A 80 1.63 6.42 -0.93
CA LYS A 80 2.14 6.92 0.34
C LYS A 80 3.46 6.25 0.63
N ILE A 81 4.52 7.03 0.73
CA ILE A 81 5.84 6.55 1.14
C ILE A 81 6.09 6.97 2.59
N ILE A 82 6.72 6.08 3.36
CA ILE A 82 7.19 6.38 4.70
C ILE A 82 8.70 6.51 4.62
N TYR A 83 9.21 7.71 4.90
CA TYR A 83 10.63 8.02 4.88
C TYR A 83 11.01 8.73 6.18
N LEU A 84 11.96 8.20 6.95
CA LEU A 84 12.35 8.72 8.27
C LEU A 84 11.14 9.03 9.17
N CYS A 85 10.23 8.06 9.28
CA CYS A 85 8.94 8.17 9.99
C CYS A 85 8.02 9.32 9.53
N SER A 86 8.39 10.02 8.47
CA SER A 86 7.56 11.04 7.83
C SER A 86 6.78 10.38 6.70
N ARG A 87 5.50 10.72 6.59
CA ARG A 87 4.65 10.26 5.49
C ARG A 87 4.71 11.29 4.37
N MET A 88 5.00 10.83 3.16
CA MET A 88 4.97 11.66 1.96
C MET A 88 4.04 11.01 0.93
N LYS A 89 3.40 11.85 0.11
CA LYS A 89 2.60 11.42 -1.02
C LYS A 89 3.38 11.70 -2.31
N VAL A 90 3.52 10.71 -3.18
CA VAL A 90 4.03 10.94 -4.55
C VAL A 90 3.00 11.70 -5.39
N ASN A 91 3.46 12.36 -6.45
CA ASN A 91 2.59 13.05 -7.40
C ASN A 91 1.79 12.07 -8.31
N ASP A 92 1.08 12.64 -9.27
CA ASP A 92 0.31 11.95 -10.32
C ASP A 92 1.19 11.15 -11.30
N LYS A 93 2.49 11.45 -11.36
CA LYS A 93 3.49 10.69 -12.13
C LYS A 93 4.20 9.63 -11.29
N GLY A 94 3.84 9.47 -10.01
CA GLY A 94 4.50 8.56 -9.08
C GLY A 94 5.90 9.03 -8.63
N GLU A 95 6.24 10.30 -8.83
CA GLU A 95 7.53 10.89 -8.47
C GLU A 95 7.47 11.54 -7.09
N PHE A 96 8.60 11.50 -6.38
CA PHE A 96 8.79 12.21 -5.11
C PHE A 96 10.10 13.00 -5.10
N LYS A 97 10.12 14.04 -4.29
CA LYS A 97 11.31 14.83 -3.99
C LYS A 97 11.29 15.25 -2.52
N PHE A 98 12.36 14.93 -1.81
CA PHE A 98 12.63 15.39 -0.46
C PHE A 98 13.88 16.26 -0.50
N ILE A 99 13.83 17.41 0.16
CA ILE A 99 14.95 18.35 0.29
C ILE A 99 15.13 18.62 1.78
N GLY A 100 16.36 18.54 2.27
CA GLY A 100 16.65 18.88 3.67
C GLY A 100 18.14 18.95 3.95
N GLN A 101 18.52 19.47 5.11
CA GLN A 101 19.91 19.52 5.53
C GLN A 101 20.34 18.19 6.17
N ILE A 102 21.59 17.77 5.95
CA ILE A 102 22.12 16.50 6.47
C ILE A 102 21.94 16.34 7.99
N ASN A 103 22.06 17.43 8.75
CA ASN A 103 21.88 17.42 10.20
C ASN A 103 20.42 17.14 10.60
N ASP A 104 19.45 17.66 9.85
CA ASP A 104 18.03 17.36 10.07
C ASP A 104 17.70 15.90 9.75
N PHE A 105 18.29 15.35 8.70
CA PHE A 105 18.17 13.92 8.37
C PHE A 105 18.69 13.05 9.52
N LYS A 106 19.90 13.33 10.01
CA LYS A 106 20.50 12.60 11.14
C LYS A 106 19.62 12.67 12.39
N LYS A 107 19.11 13.85 12.73
CA LYS A 107 18.24 14.06 13.90
C LYS A 107 16.89 13.36 13.77
N LYS A 108 16.28 13.35 12.58
CA LYS A 108 15.03 12.62 12.33
C LYS A 108 15.24 11.11 12.38
N LEU A 109 16.34 10.61 11.81
CA LEU A 109 16.68 9.19 11.83
C LEU A 109 16.92 8.68 13.26
N SER A 110 17.69 9.40 14.08
CA SER A 110 17.95 8.98 15.46
C SER A 110 16.67 8.95 16.31
N ARG A 111 15.77 9.93 16.12
CA ARG A 111 14.46 9.96 16.78
C ARG A 111 13.56 8.78 16.35
N CYS A 112 13.58 8.44 15.06
CA CYS A 112 12.85 7.28 14.54
C CYS A 112 13.29 5.98 15.18
N LEU A 113 14.60 5.75 15.23
CA LEU A 113 15.19 4.53 15.74
C LEU A 113 14.93 4.40 17.25
N SER A 114 15.09 5.48 18.02
CA SER A 114 14.80 5.48 19.45
C SER A 114 13.33 5.18 19.77
N ASN A 115 12.39 5.82 19.06
CA ASN A 115 10.95 5.54 19.23
C ASN A 115 10.59 4.11 18.84
N GLY A 116 11.19 3.58 17.76
CA GLY A 116 10.98 2.19 17.34
C GLY A 116 11.49 1.19 18.37
N LEU A 117 12.70 1.40 18.90
CA LEU A 117 13.29 0.55 19.94
C LEU A 117 12.50 0.58 21.25
N GLN A 118 12.00 1.75 21.66
CA GLN A 118 11.12 1.89 22.83
C GLN A 118 9.81 1.11 22.64
N SER A 119 9.19 1.24 21.46
CA SER A 119 7.95 0.55 21.14
C SER A 119 8.13 -0.98 21.04
N TYR A 120 9.32 -1.45 20.66
CA TYR A 120 9.64 -2.88 20.66
C TYR A 120 9.81 -3.41 22.09
N LYS A 121 10.57 -2.70 22.94
CA LYS A 121 10.74 -3.06 24.36
C LYS A 121 9.40 -3.19 25.08
N ASN A 122 8.49 -2.25 24.87
CA ASN A 122 7.16 -2.27 25.51
C ASN A 122 6.20 -3.36 25.00
N ARG A 123 6.56 -4.09 23.93
CA ARG A 123 5.76 -5.21 23.41
C ARG A 123 6.31 -6.58 23.78
N VAL A 124 7.59 -6.64 24.17
CA VAL A 124 8.31 -7.89 24.44
C VAL A 124 8.46 -8.14 25.95
N PHE A 125 8.27 -7.11 26.78
CA PHE A 125 8.25 -7.21 28.24
C PHE A 125 6.90 -6.77 28.79
#